data_AF-A0A2T2XCM1-F1
#
_entry.id   AF-A0A2T2XCM1-F1
#
_cell.length_a   1.000
_cell.length_b   1.000
_cell.length_c   1.000
_cell.angle_alpha   90.00
_cell.angle_beta   90.00
_cell.angle_gamma   90.00
#
_symmetry.space_group_name_H-M   'P 1'
#
loop_
_entity.id
_entity.type
_entity.pdbx_description
1 polymer ?
#
loop_
_entity_poly.entity_id
_entity_poly.type
_entity_poly.pdbx_seq_one_letter_code
_entity_poly.pdbx_strand_id
1 'polypeptide(L)'
;MSEKRLLARLESARMIGGDPAGGITRPFGSVAEREIRQWFLAEAEAAGLRTRLDGAGNLWALFPGAEENILAAGSHLDTVSQGGAYDGALGALMALEAVETLKDTGYHPQHTLAVLVLTGEEPNAFRLSTLGSRLLTGMLSLDDIRDITDDSGYSVWQALAEAGATLNSHDLLPHIPLKGFVEPHIEQGPRLKEMGQPLAVVTRITGIVRHRIVIQGEANHAGTTPWLQRRDAVQGFAQIVAAFKALIDGHLDQLTGTVGYVRVYPNAVNIIPSTVEFIVEWRSPDQTVLTAVSEEYWDMVQQLGNQRGLGITRQVILNQAPSPMDATTQRLLQQMIASEGLEPIALESWAGHDAAHLARKVPTGMLFIRSNGKSHCSDEDCDAQDIVLGSRVLTAFLRQWDQMVLGRRPSC
;
A
#
# COMPACT_ATOMS: atom_id res chain seq x y z
N MET A 1 1.36 22.95 16.49
CA MET A 1 0.59 22.28 15.44
C MET A 1 -0.72 23.04 15.27
N SER A 2 -1.13 23.28 14.02
CA SER A 2 -2.35 23.99 13.68
C SER A 2 -3.41 23.02 13.16
N GLU A 3 -4.31 22.59 14.05
CA GLU A 3 -5.45 21.72 13.69
C GLU A 3 -6.25 22.30 12.51
N LYS A 4 -6.54 23.60 12.56
CA LYS A 4 -7.29 24.28 11.51
C LYS A 4 -6.60 24.22 10.14
N ARG A 5 -5.26 24.33 10.10
CA ARG A 5 -4.48 24.28 8.86
C ARG A 5 -4.50 22.88 8.26
N LEU A 6 -4.26 21.85 9.07
CA LEU A 6 -4.29 20.46 8.63
C LEU A 6 -5.66 20.07 8.07
N LEU A 7 -6.74 20.34 8.81
CA LEU A 7 -8.10 19.99 8.36
C LEU A 7 -8.51 20.77 7.11
N ALA A 8 -8.11 22.05 6.99
CA ALA A 8 -8.37 22.83 5.78
C ALA A 8 -7.61 22.30 4.55
N ARG A 9 -6.38 21.80 4.72
CA ARG A 9 -5.62 21.14 3.65
C ARG A 9 -6.27 19.83 3.22
N LEU A 10 -6.73 19.01 4.16
CA LEU A 10 -7.44 17.77 3.86
C LEU A 10 -8.72 18.05 3.07
N GLU A 11 -9.50 19.05 3.47
CA GLU A 11 -10.70 19.45 2.72
C GLU A 11 -10.36 19.99 1.33
N SER A 12 -9.29 20.79 1.20
CA SER A 12 -8.84 21.29 -0.12
C SER A 12 -8.39 20.15 -1.03
N ALA A 13 -7.64 19.19 -0.49
CA ALA A 13 -7.20 18.01 -1.22
C ALA A 13 -8.39 17.13 -1.64
N ARG A 14 -9.41 17.00 -0.78
CA ARG A 14 -10.65 16.25 -1.07
C ARG A 14 -11.39 16.79 -2.29
N MET A 15 -11.32 18.10 -2.55
CA MET A 15 -12.00 18.73 -3.68
C MET A 15 -11.33 18.45 -5.04
N ILE A 16 -10.08 18.00 -5.05
CA ILE A 16 -9.35 17.67 -6.27
C ILE A 16 -9.60 16.21 -6.61
N GLY A 17 -10.15 15.95 -7.80
CA GLY A 17 -10.50 14.61 -8.26
C GLY A 17 -11.83 14.06 -7.72
N GLY A 18 -12.73 14.92 -7.24
CA GLY A 18 -14.07 14.49 -6.83
C GLY A 18 -14.82 13.75 -7.95
N ASP A 19 -15.34 12.57 -7.65
CA ASP A 19 -16.04 11.73 -8.61
C ASP A 19 -17.56 11.97 -8.53
N PRO A 20 -18.25 12.23 -9.65
CA PRO A 20 -19.71 12.38 -9.67
C PRO A 20 -20.48 11.16 -9.13
N ALA A 21 -19.88 9.96 -9.18
CA ALA A 21 -20.43 8.74 -8.59
C ALA A 21 -20.22 8.64 -7.06
N GLY A 22 -19.43 9.54 -6.48
CA GLY A 22 -19.09 9.58 -5.06
C GLY A 22 -17.61 9.28 -4.81
N GLY A 23 -17.04 9.90 -3.77
CA GLY A 23 -15.62 9.73 -3.42
C GLY A 23 -14.69 10.52 -4.34
N ILE A 24 -13.46 10.02 -4.49
CA ILE A 24 -12.38 10.65 -5.23
C ILE A 24 -11.78 9.67 -6.22
N THR A 25 -11.51 10.12 -7.44
CA THR A 25 -10.85 9.35 -8.49
C THR A 25 -9.64 10.13 -9.02
N ARG A 26 -8.45 9.79 -8.52
CA ARG A 26 -7.16 10.37 -8.91
C ARG A 26 -6.12 9.28 -9.23
N PRO A 27 -6.38 8.37 -10.17
CA PRO A 27 -5.38 7.36 -10.51
C PRO A 27 -4.12 8.01 -11.10
N PHE A 28 -2.97 7.39 -10.88
CA PHE A 28 -1.70 7.83 -11.46
C PHE A 28 -1.80 8.06 -12.98
N GLY A 29 -1.28 9.19 -13.45
CA GLY A 29 -1.33 9.59 -14.86
C GLY A 29 -2.61 10.33 -15.27
N SER A 30 -3.59 10.47 -14.38
CA SER A 30 -4.79 11.28 -14.66
C SER A 30 -4.53 12.78 -14.53
N VAL A 31 -5.44 13.59 -15.08
CA VAL A 31 -5.43 15.06 -14.90
C VAL A 31 -5.53 15.42 -13.42
N ALA A 32 -6.44 14.77 -12.69
CA ALA A 32 -6.68 15.06 -11.28
C ALA A 32 -5.48 14.70 -10.39
N GLU A 33 -4.75 13.62 -10.72
CA GLU A 33 -3.50 13.27 -10.04
C GLU A 33 -2.42 14.33 -10.26
N ARG A 34 -2.29 14.89 -11.47
CA ARG A 34 -1.38 16.01 -11.72
C ARG A 34 -1.76 17.28 -10.98
N GLU A 35 -3.06 17.58 -10.91
CA GLU A 35 -3.58 18.74 -10.18
C GLU A 35 -3.27 18.66 -8.68
N ILE A 36 -3.49 17.51 -8.03
CA ILE A 36 -3.22 17.38 -6.59
C ILE A 36 -1.73 17.49 -6.29
N ARG A 37 -0.85 17.00 -7.16
CA ARG A 37 0.60 17.14 -7.02
C ARG A 37 1.06 18.58 -7.13
N GLN A 38 0.55 19.32 -8.12
CA GLN A 38 0.86 20.74 -8.29
C GLN A 38 0.36 21.55 -7.09
N TRP A 39 -0.85 21.25 -6.61
CA TRP A 39 -1.38 21.85 -5.40
C TRP A 39 -0.50 21.54 -4.18
N PHE A 40 -0.07 20.29 -3.99
CA PHE A 40 0.81 19.91 -2.88
C PHE A 40 2.15 20.63 -2.92
N LEU A 41 2.77 20.76 -4.10
CA LEU A 41 4.01 21.51 -4.26
C LEU A 41 3.82 22.99 -3.88
N ALA A 42 2.72 23.60 -4.30
CA ALA A 42 2.40 24.98 -3.94
C ALA A 42 2.19 25.14 -2.42
N GLU A 43 1.51 24.19 -1.77
CA GLU A 43 1.34 24.18 -0.31
C GLU A 43 2.67 24.03 0.43
N ALA A 44 3.54 23.15 -0.05
CA ALA A 44 4.88 22.96 0.51
C ALA A 44 5.77 24.22 0.34
N GLU A 45 5.70 24.88 -0.81
CA GLU A 45 6.41 26.14 -1.07
C GLU A 45 5.84 27.29 -0.24
N ALA A 46 4.52 27.35 -0.04
CA ALA A 46 3.86 28.32 0.83
C ALA A 46 4.25 28.12 2.31
N ALA A 47 4.43 26.86 2.75
CA ALA A 47 5.04 26.52 4.03
C ALA A 47 6.55 26.86 4.09
N GLY A 48 7.13 27.34 2.97
CA GLY A 48 8.52 27.72 2.80
C GLY A 48 9.49 26.56 2.92
N LEU A 49 9.09 25.38 2.41
CA LEU A 49 9.95 24.22 2.24
C LEU A 49 10.58 24.26 0.83
N ARG A 50 11.76 23.66 0.69
CA ARG A 50 12.40 23.51 -0.63
C ARG A 50 11.83 22.28 -1.33
N THR A 51 11.14 22.48 -2.45
CA THR A 51 10.58 21.39 -3.25
C THR A 51 11.57 20.86 -4.28
N ARG A 52 11.49 19.55 -4.57
CA ARG A 52 12.14 18.92 -5.73
C ARG A 52 11.41 17.63 -6.14
N LEU A 53 11.65 17.20 -7.37
CA LEU A 53 11.31 15.86 -7.86
C LEU A 53 12.55 14.98 -7.85
N ASP A 54 12.40 13.68 -7.66
CA ASP A 54 13.46 12.71 -7.99
C ASP A 54 13.27 12.10 -9.39
N GLY A 55 14.20 11.25 -9.79
CA GLY A 55 14.18 10.62 -11.11
C GLY A 55 12.91 9.80 -11.37
N ALA A 56 12.27 9.26 -10.33
CA ALA A 56 11.02 8.48 -10.43
C ALA A 56 9.77 9.36 -10.32
N GLY A 57 9.94 10.68 -10.23
CA GLY A 57 8.85 11.62 -10.08
C GLY A 57 8.33 11.73 -8.64
N ASN A 58 8.95 11.13 -7.62
CA ASN A 58 8.47 11.36 -6.25
C ASN A 58 8.69 12.83 -5.85
N LEU A 59 7.74 13.40 -5.11
CA LEU A 59 7.81 14.79 -4.65
C LEU A 59 8.52 14.81 -3.29
N TRP A 60 9.46 15.74 -3.15
CA TRP A 60 10.19 15.98 -1.92
C TRP A 60 9.98 17.43 -1.49
N ALA A 61 9.48 17.66 -0.27
CA ALA A 61 9.46 18.97 0.36
C ALA A 61 10.42 18.98 1.55
N LEU A 62 11.48 19.78 1.47
CA LEU A 62 12.64 19.70 2.37
C LEU A 62 12.66 20.89 3.34
N PHE A 63 12.87 20.58 4.63
CA PHE A 63 13.27 21.52 5.66
C PHE A 63 14.75 21.27 6.00
N PRO A 64 15.69 22.07 5.44
CA PRO A 64 17.12 21.82 5.59
C PRO A 64 17.59 21.80 7.04
N GLY A 65 18.38 20.78 7.38
CA GLY A 65 19.10 20.67 8.64
C GLY A 65 20.57 21.11 8.52
N ALA A 66 21.33 20.91 9.59
CA ALA A 66 22.77 21.12 9.60
C ALA A 66 23.54 20.12 8.71
N GLU A 67 22.98 18.93 8.48
CA GLU A 67 23.52 17.86 7.65
C GLU A 67 22.67 17.60 6.41
N GLU A 68 23.29 16.97 5.40
CA GLU A 68 22.62 16.57 4.16
C GLU A 68 21.75 15.31 4.31
N ASN A 69 21.98 14.52 5.36
CA ASN A 69 21.21 13.31 5.64
C ASN A 69 19.72 13.63 5.83
N ILE A 70 18.84 12.80 5.26
CA ILE A 70 17.39 13.05 5.23
C ILE A 70 16.65 12.08 6.16
N LEU A 71 15.76 12.60 6.98
CA LEU A 71 14.69 11.84 7.64
C LEU A 71 13.36 12.25 7.04
N ALA A 72 12.62 11.30 6.47
CA ALA A 72 11.39 11.61 5.73
C ALA A 72 10.15 11.06 6.44
N ALA A 73 9.05 11.78 6.30
CA ALA A 73 7.71 11.27 6.53
C ALA A 73 6.84 11.50 5.29
N GLY A 74 5.82 10.68 5.08
CA GLY A 74 4.87 10.91 3.99
C GLY A 74 4.17 9.63 3.55
N SER A 75 3.55 9.69 2.37
CA SER A 75 2.75 8.61 1.78
C SER A 75 2.46 8.98 0.31
N HIS A 76 1.25 8.74 -0.22
CA HIS A 76 0.86 9.01 -1.60
C HIS A 76 -0.30 10.03 -1.72
N LEU A 77 -0.64 10.42 -2.96
CA LEU A 77 -1.76 11.33 -3.26
C LEU A 77 -2.75 10.76 -4.28
N ASP A 78 -2.31 9.77 -5.07
CA ASP A 78 -3.20 9.06 -6.00
C ASP A 78 -4.19 8.19 -5.22
N THR A 79 -5.32 7.88 -5.87
CA THR A 79 -6.41 7.07 -5.28
C THR A 79 -6.88 6.02 -6.28
N VAL A 80 -7.46 4.94 -5.78
CA VAL A 80 -8.38 4.12 -6.59
C VAL A 80 -9.60 4.93 -7.07
N SER A 81 -10.37 4.34 -8.01
CA SER A 81 -11.65 4.91 -8.44
C SER A 81 -12.66 4.92 -7.29
N GLN A 82 -13.34 6.06 -7.09
CA GLN A 82 -14.31 6.28 -6.01
C GLN A 82 -13.71 5.98 -4.62
N GLY A 83 -12.42 6.23 -4.46
CA GLY A 83 -11.70 6.10 -3.20
C GLY A 83 -12.11 7.16 -2.17
N GLY A 84 -11.54 7.03 -0.99
CA GLY A 84 -11.76 7.94 0.12
C GLY A 84 -10.90 9.20 0.08
N ALA A 85 -11.07 10.05 1.08
CA ALA A 85 -10.32 11.31 1.22
C ALA A 85 -9.00 11.18 1.99
N TYR A 86 -8.77 10.06 2.68
CA TYR A 86 -7.72 9.92 3.67
C TYR A 86 -6.63 8.91 3.26
N ASP A 87 -6.98 7.87 2.51
CA ASP A 87 -6.02 6.92 1.95
C ASP A 87 -4.87 7.65 1.20
N GLY A 88 -3.63 7.42 1.63
CA GLY A 88 -2.44 8.16 1.22
C GLY A 88 -2.38 9.64 1.62
N ALA A 89 -3.34 10.43 1.16
CA ALA A 89 -3.32 11.89 1.28
C ALA A 89 -3.24 12.37 2.74
N LEU A 90 -3.84 11.62 3.67
CA LEU A 90 -3.70 11.88 5.10
C LEU A 90 -2.24 11.86 5.54
N GLY A 91 -1.49 10.81 5.16
CA GLY A 91 -0.07 10.66 5.52
C GLY A 91 0.80 11.78 4.96
N ALA A 92 0.61 12.12 3.69
CA ALA A 92 1.34 13.21 3.03
C ALA A 92 1.07 14.57 3.71
N LEU A 93 -0.19 14.88 4.03
CA LEU A 93 -0.57 16.17 4.62
C LEU A 93 -0.27 16.26 6.12
N MET A 94 -0.35 15.14 6.86
CA MET A 94 0.13 15.06 8.25
C MET A 94 1.64 15.31 8.32
N ALA A 95 2.42 14.73 7.40
CA ALA A 95 3.86 14.96 7.32
C ALA A 95 4.19 16.42 6.99
N LEU A 96 3.46 17.04 6.05
CA LEU A 96 3.60 18.46 5.75
C LEU A 96 3.30 19.34 6.96
N GLU A 97 2.18 19.10 7.65
CA GLU A 97 1.83 19.85 8.87
C GLU A 97 2.87 19.66 9.99
N ALA A 98 3.41 18.44 10.15
CA ALA A 98 4.41 18.16 11.17
C ALA A 98 5.73 18.90 10.91
N VAL A 99 6.23 18.86 9.67
CA VAL A 99 7.45 19.58 9.28
C VAL A 99 7.26 21.09 9.37
N GLU A 100 6.13 21.61 8.88
CA GLU A 100 5.82 23.04 8.99
C GLU A 100 5.67 23.49 10.45
N THR A 101 5.04 22.66 11.30
CA THR A 101 4.95 22.95 12.74
C THR A 101 6.32 23.08 13.38
N LEU A 102 7.26 22.16 13.11
CA LEU A 102 8.61 22.25 13.66
C LEU A 102 9.29 23.54 13.22
N LYS A 103 9.17 23.88 11.93
CA LYS A 103 9.69 25.14 11.38
C LYS A 103 9.08 26.36 12.07
N ASP A 104 7.76 26.41 12.22
CA ASP A 104 7.03 27.51 12.87
C ASP A 104 7.47 27.72 14.33
N THR A 105 7.89 26.65 15.02
CA THR A 105 8.42 26.74 16.39
C THR A 105 9.88 27.21 16.48
N GLY A 106 10.54 27.50 15.35
CA GLY A 106 11.96 27.86 15.33
C GLY A 106 12.89 26.67 15.59
N TYR A 107 12.43 25.44 15.35
CA TYR A 107 13.28 24.25 15.46
C TYR A 107 14.37 24.28 14.39
N HIS A 108 15.59 23.87 14.77
CA HIS A 108 16.72 23.73 13.84
C HIS A 108 17.13 22.27 13.75
N PRO A 109 16.69 21.55 12.70
CA PRO A 109 17.00 20.14 12.54
C PRO A 109 18.51 19.88 12.38
N GLN A 110 18.97 18.72 12.86
CA GLN A 110 20.32 18.25 12.50
C GLN A 110 20.29 17.60 11.12
N HIS A 111 19.38 16.65 10.93
CA HIS A 111 19.09 16.04 9.63
C HIS A 111 18.12 16.93 8.86
N THR A 112 18.21 16.93 7.54
CA THR A 112 17.15 17.52 6.72
C THR A 112 15.86 16.72 6.94
N LEU A 113 14.81 17.39 7.44
CA LEU A 113 13.48 16.79 7.55
C LEU A 113 12.78 16.92 6.21
N ALA A 114 12.11 15.87 5.75
CA ALA A 114 11.45 15.87 4.45
C ALA A 114 10.02 15.35 4.52
N VAL A 115 9.17 15.92 3.69
CA VAL A 115 7.94 15.25 3.25
C VAL A 115 8.24 14.53 1.93
N LEU A 116 7.96 13.24 1.89
CA LEU A 116 8.11 12.41 0.69
C LEU A 116 6.72 11.95 0.21
N VAL A 117 6.31 12.42 -0.96
CA VAL A 117 5.10 11.94 -1.63
C VAL A 117 5.49 10.99 -2.75
N LEU A 118 5.04 9.75 -2.62
CA LEU A 118 5.39 8.65 -3.51
C LEU A 118 4.39 8.57 -4.66
N THR A 119 4.92 8.28 -5.85
CA THR A 119 4.16 8.33 -7.10
C THR A 119 3.49 7.00 -7.40
N GLY A 120 2.17 6.99 -7.62
CA GLY A 120 1.47 5.81 -8.11
C GLY A 120 1.51 4.64 -7.14
N GLU A 121 1.13 4.89 -5.89
CA GLU A 121 1.01 3.84 -4.87
C GLU A 121 -0.11 2.88 -5.22
N GLU A 122 -1.26 3.43 -5.60
CA GLU A 122 -2.47 2.64 -5.79
C GLU A 122 -2.39 1.79 -7.07
N PRO A 123 -3.13 0.67 -7.13
CA PRO A 123 -3.31 -0.08 -8.37
C PRO A 123 -3.85 0.84 -9.47
N ASN A 124 -3.05 1.01 -10.51
CA ASN A 124 -3.34 1.94 -11.59
C ASN A 124 -3.52 1.23 -12.94
N ALA A 125 -3.86 2.01 -13.98
CA ALA A 125 -4.16 1.52 -15.32
C ALA A 125 -3.00 0.71 -15.96
N PHE A 126 -1.77 0.91 -15.47
CA PHE A 126 -0.57 0.20 -15.92
C PHE A 126 -0.37 -1.15 -15.22
N ARG A 127 -1.31 -1.57 -14.35
CA ARG A 127 -1.24 -2.81 -13.55
C ARG A 127 -0.03 -2.85 -12.62
N LEU A 128 0.44 -1.66 -12.24
CA LEU A 128 1.48 -1.44 -11.26
C LEU A 128 0.85 -0.82 -10.01
N SER A 129 1.56 -0.93 -8.91
CA SER A 129 1.28 -0.29 -7.63
C SER A 129 2.62 0.00 -6.96
N THR A 130 2.66 0.92 -6.00
CA THR A 130 3.87 1.36 -5.29
C THR A 130 4.98 1.75 -6.27
N LEU A 131 4.62 2.38 -7.39
CA LEU A 131 5.51 2.58 -8.54
C LEU A 131 6.74 3.40 -8.15
N GLY A 132 6.52 4.54 -7.50
CA GLY A 132 7.54 5.49 -7.09
C GLY A 132 8.52 4.91 -6.08
N SER A 133 8.03 4.22 -5.05
CA SER A 133 8.89 3.58 -4.04
C SER A 133 9.66 2.38 -4.60
N ARG A 134 9.07 1.61 -5.51
CA ARG A 134 9.74 0.49 -6.18
C ARG A 134 10.84 0.96 -7.14
N LEU A 135 10.63 2.03 -7.89
CA LEU A 135 11.69 2.64 -8.72
C LEU A 135 12.79 3.26 -7.84
N LEU A 136 12.41 3.95 -6.77
CA LEU A 136 13.31 4.55 -5.80
C LEU A 136 14.23 3.51 -5.15
N THR A 137 13.72 2.32 -4.83
CA THR A 137 14.46 1.22 -4.17
C THR A 137 15.08 0.20 -5.13
N GLY A 138 14.84 0.34 -6.43
CA GLY A 138 15.33 -0.59 -7.46
C GLY A 138 14.57 -1.92 -7.53
N MET A 139 13.41 -2.02 -6.87
CA MET A 139 12.50 -3.17 -6.98
C MET A 139 11.82 -3.26 -8.35
N LEU A 140 11.72 -2.13 -9.05
CA LEU A 140 11.41 -2.08 -10.47
C LEU A 140 12.62 -1.54 -11.21
N SER A 141 13.04 -2.27 -12.24
CA SER A 141 13.99 -1.79 -13.24
C SER A 141 13.28 -1.01 -14.34
N LEU A 142 14.06 -0.28 -15.14
CA LEU A 142 13.53 0.40 -16.32
C LEU A 142 13.02 -0.59 -17.38
N ASP A 143 13.63 -1.79 -17.46
CA ASP A 143 13.21 -2.84 -18.38
C ASP A 143 11.85 -3.44 -17.96
N ASP A 144 11.59 -3.58 -16.65
CA ASP A 144 10.30 -4.08 -16.15
C ASP A 144 9.13 -3.20 -16.57
N ILE A 145 9.36 -1.89 -16.73
CA ILE A 145 8.33 -0.92 -17.09
C ILE A 145 8.39 -0.50 -18.56
N ARG A 146 9.33 -1.02 -19.36
CA ARG A 146 9.62 -0.53 -20.72
C ARG A 146 8.41 -0.58 -21.64
N ASP A 147 7.75 -1.74 -21.66
CA ASP A 147 6.70 -2.06 -22.63
C ASP A 147 5.29 -1.99 -22.00
N ILE A 148 5.16 -1.37 -20.82
CA ILE A 148 3.90 -1.26 -20.09
C ILE A 148 3.06 -0.10 -20.64
N THR A 149 1.81 -0.43 -20.98
CA THR A 149 0.78 0.49 -21.45
C THR A 149 -0.53 0.23 -20.71
N ASP A 150 -1.39 1.24 -20.66
CA ASP A 150 -2.78 1.04 -20.28
C ASP A 150 -3.59 0.40 -21.43
N ASP A 151 -4.87 0.15 -21.20
CA ASP A 151 -5.75 -0.49 -22.19
C ASP A 151 -6.01 0.39 -23.44
N SER A 152 -5.63 1.68 -23.42
CA SER A 152 -5.70 2.60 -24.56
C SER A 152 -4.39 2.69 -25.36
N GLY A 153 -3.31 2.08 -24.88
CA GLY A 153 -1.97 2.17 -25.45
C GLY A 153 -1.15 3.37 -24.95
N TYR A 154 -1.64 4.12 -23.96
CA TYR A 154 -0.87 5.17 -23.30
C TYR A 154 0.24 4.51 -22.47
N SER A 155 1.49 4.98 -22.58
CA SER A 155 2.61 4.31 -21.94
C SER A 155 2.88 4.85 -20.53
N VAL A 156 3.37 3.97 -19.66
CA VAL A 156 3.79 4.36 -18.30
C VAL A 156 4.90 5.42 -18.32
N TRP A 157 5.75 5.42 -19.35
CA TRP A 157 6.79 6.42 -19.56
C TRP A 157 6.23 7.81 -19.82
N GLN A 158 5.15 7.90 -20.59
CA GLN A 158 4.47 9.17 -20.81
C GLN A 158 3.86 9.68 -19.49
N ALA A 159 3.17 8.82 -18.73
CA ALA A 159 2.62 9.18 -17.43
C ALA A 159 3.70 9.65 -16.44
N LEU A 160 4.83 8.95 -16.38
CA LEU A 160 5.98 9.32 -15.55
C LEU A 160 6.58 10.67 -15.97
N ALA A 161 6.78 10.90 -17.28
CA ALA A 161 7.26 12.18 -17.79
C ALA A 161 6.30 13.33 -17.45
N GLU A 162 4.98 13.11 -17.58
CA GLU A 162 3.96 14.09 -17.18
C GLU A 162 3.93 14.35 -15.67
N ALA A 163 4.28 13.35 -14.85
CA ALA A 163 4.48 13.50 -13.41
C ALA A 163 5.81 14.18 -13.04
N GLY A 164 6.62 14.56 -14.04
CA GLY A 164 7.90 15.25 -13.89
C GLY A 164 9.09 14.33 -13.65
N ALA A 165 8.93 13.01 -13.84
CA ALA A 165 10.01 12.05 -13.73
C ALA A 165 11.02 12.23 -14.86
N THR A 166 12.31 12.25 -14.52
CA THR A 166 13.42 12.29 -15.48
C THR A 166 14.22 10.99 -15.42
N LEU A 167 13.52 9.86 -15.53
CA LEU A 167 14.09 8.53 -15.37
C LEU A 167 15.23 8.28 -16.36
N ASN A 168 16.45 8.29 -15.85
CA ASN A 168 17.66 7.80 -16.53
C ASN A 168 18.27 6.59 -15.81
N SER A 169 17.80 6.27 -14.59
CA SER A 169 18.17 5.11 -13.80
C SER A 169 17.01 4.68 -12.88
N HIS A 170 17.15 3.51 -12.27
CA HIS A 170 16.35 2.99 -11.16
C HIS A 170 17.29 2.74 -9.96
N ASP A 171 16.76 2.39 -8.79
CA ASP A 171 17.52 2.35 -7.52
C ASP A 171 18.16 3.71 -7.25
N LEU A 172 17.31 4.71 -7.01
CA LEU A 172 17.73 6.10 -6.85
C LEU A 172 18.24 6.40 -5.44
N LEU A 173 17.90 5.57 -4.45
CA LEU A 173 18.30 5.75 -3.05
C LEU A 173 19.82 5.84 -2.81
N PRO A 174 20.71 5.11 -3.49
CA PRO A 174 22.15 5.31 -3.37
C PRO A 174 22.62 6.76 -3.63
N HIS A 175 21.82 7.56 -4.34
CA HIS A 175 22.10 8.97 -4.64
C HIS A 175 21.30 9.96 -3.79
N ILE A 176 20.47 9.46 -2.86
CA ILE A 176 19.65 10.25 -1.95
C ILE A 176 20.04 9.84 -0.53
N PRO A 177 20.57 10.74 0.32
CA PRO A 177 21.06 10.38 1.65
C PRO A 177 19.93 10.15 2.68
N LEU A 178 18.89 9.41 2.30
CA LEU A 178 17.78 9.01 3.16
C LEU A 178 18.28 8.06 4.26
N LYS A 179 18.01 8.41 5.52
CA LYS A 179 18.40 7.65 6.71
C LYS A 179 17.23 7.00 7.44
N GLY A 180 16.00 7.39 7.09
CA GLY A 180 14.81 6.70 7.55
C GLY A 180 13.54 7.30 6.97
N PHE A 181 12.48 6.48 6.99
CA PHE A 181 11.14 6.87 6.57
C PHE A 181 10.07 6.53 7.62
N VAL A 182 9.06 7.39 7.80
CA VAL A 182 7.87 7.05 8.58
C VAL A 182 6.60 7.37 7.79
N GLU A 183 5.69 6.41 7.71
CA GLU A 183 4.43 6.56 6.97
C GLU A 183 3.23 6.61 7.94
N PRO A 184 2.61 7.78 8.15
CA PRO A 184 1.30 7.85 8.78
C PRO A 184 0.23 7.40 7.79
N HIS A 185 -0.69 6.55 8.21
CA HIS A 185 -1.73 6.03 7.33
C HIS A 185 -3.01 5.70 8.12
N ILE A 186 -4.18 5.72 7.49
CA ILE A 186 -5.35 5.10 8.11
C ILE A 186 -5.16 3.58 8.21
N GLU A 187 -5.75 2.94 9.21
CA GLU A 187 -5.64 1.47 9.36
C GLU A 187 -6.26 0.70 8.17
N GLN A 188 -7.23 1.32 7.47
CA GLN A 188 -8.09 0.73 6.42
C GLN A 188 -8.98 -0.44 6.90
N GLY A 189 -8.76 -0.94 8.12
CA GLY A 189 -9.57 -1.94 8.81
C GLY A 189 -10.29 -1.40 10.04
N PRO A 190 -11.10 -2.25 10.71
CA PRO A 190 -11.92 -1.83 11.85
C PRO A 190 -11.23 -2.01 13.21
N ARG A 191 -10.01 -2.57 13.30
CA ARG A 191 -9.48 -3.07 14.58
C ARG A 191 -9.24 -1.95 15.59
N LEU A 192 -8.70 -0.81 15.17
CA LEU A 192 -8.54 0.38 16.02
C LEU A 192 -9.89 0.88 16.53
N LYS A 193 -10.91 0.88 15.68
CA LYS A 193 -12.28 1.27 16.05
C LYS A 193 -12.90 0.30 17.05
N GLU A 194 -12.77 -1.00 16.83
CA GLU A 194 -13.26 -2.05 17.72
C GLU A 194 -12.53 -2.05 19.08
N MET A 195 -11.23 -1.77 19.09
CA MET A 195 -10.43 -1.64 20.30
C MET A 195 -10.63 -0.30 21.02
N GLY A 196 -11.32 0.67 20.39
CA GLY A 196 -11.46 2.02 20.92
C GLY A 196 -10.15 2.82 20.97
N GLN A 197 -9.12 2.39 20.21
CA GLN A 197 -7.79 3.01 20.18
C GLN A 197 -7.68 3.96 18.99
N PRO A 198 -7.17 5.19 19.16
CA PRO A 198 -7.07 6.15 18.07
C PRO A 198 -5.85 5.91 17.17
N LEU A 199 -4.79 5.29 17.71
CA LEU A 199 -3.51 5.11 17.04
C LEU A 199 -2.93 3.71 17.30
N ALA A 200 -2.16 3.19 16.35
CA ALA A 200 -1.30 2.02 16.55
C ALA A 200 0.05 2.17 15.86
N VAL A 201 1.06 1.51 16.41
CA VAL A 201 2.35 1.34 15.73
C VAL A 201 2.30 0.11 14.84
N VAL A 202 2.70 0.25 13.58
CA VAL A 202 2.73 -0.91 12.69
C VAL A 202 4.00 -1.73 12.91
N THR A 203 3.84 -3.04 13.14
CA THR A 203 4.96 -3.95 13.37
C THR A 203 5.58 -4.45 12.07
N ARG A 204 4.75 -4.66 11.06
CA ARG A 204 5.10 -5.18 9.73
C ARG A 204 3.96 -4.99 8.75
N ILE A 205 4.30 -5.02 7.48
CA ILE A 205 3.35 -5.17 6.38
C ILE A 205 3.32 -6.66 5.99
N THR A 206 2.12 -7.22 5.83
CA THR A 206 1.95 -8.64 5.48
C THR A 206 2.59 -9.01 4.15
N GLY A 207 3.07 -10.24 4.05
CA GLY A 207 3.49 -10.83 2.78
C GLY A 207 2.29 -11.22 1.93
N ILE A 208 2.49 -11.36 0.62
CA ILE A 208 1.45 -11.71 -0.34
C ILE A 208 1.97 -12.82 -1.25
N VAL A 209 1.18 -13.88 -1.37
CA VAL A 209 1.39 -14.92 -2.40
C VAL A 209 0.17 -14.97 -3.30
N ARG A 210 0.40 -14.98 -4.62
CA ARG A 210 -0.66 -15.14 -5.62
C ARG A 210 -0.33 -16.29 -6.56
N HIS A 211 -1.28 -17.20 -6.70
CA HIS A 211 -1.23 -18.26 -7.71
C HIS A 211 -2.29 -18.00 -8.80
N ARG A 212 -1.86 -18.03 -10.06
CA ARG A 212 -2.73 -18.20 -11.20
C ARG A 212 -2.88 -19.70 -11.46
N ILE A 213 -4.10 -20.21 -11.37
CA ILE A 213 -4.40 -21.63 -11.56
C ILE A 213 -5.31 -21.78 -12.77
N VAL A 214 -4.98 -22.74 -13.62
CA VAL A 214 -5.78 -23.11 -14.80
C VAL A 214 -6.18 -24.56 -14.69
N ILE A 215 -7.48 -24.81 -14.70
CA ILE A 215 -8.10 -26.13 -14.74
C ILE A 215 -8.49 -26.42 -16.19
N GLN A 216 -8.05 -27.55 -16.72
CA GLN A 216 -8.33 -28.09 -18.04
C GLN A 216 -9.16 -29.36 -17.92
N GLY A 217 -10.41 -29.25 -18.35
CA GLY A 217 -11.37 -30.31 -18.53
C GLY A 217 -11.66 -30.57 -20.01
N GLU A 218 -12.91 -30.86 -20.34
CA GLU A 218 -13.33 -31.19 -21.70
C GLU A 218 -14.69 -30.55 -22.02
N ALA A 219 -14.73 -29.75 -23.09
CA ALA A 219 -15.98 -29.15 -23.54
C ALA A 219 -16.84 -30.19 -24.25
N ASN A 220 -18.11 -30.30 -23.85
CA ASN A 220 -19.06 -31.20 -24.49
C ASN A 220 -20.51 -30.74 -24.22
N HIS A 221 -21.48 -31.38 -24.85
CA HIS A 221 -22.87 -30.94 -24.79
C HIS A 221 -23.52 -31.26 -23.43
N ALA A 222 -24.06 -30.23 -22.76
CA ALA A 222 -24.53 -30.35 -21.38
C ALA A 222 -25.70 -31.33 -21.19
N GLY A 223 -26.49 -31.61 -22.23
CA GLY A 223 -27.63 -32.53 -22.16
C GLY A 223 -27.32 -33.98 -22.53
N THR A 224 -26.32 -34.24 -23.36
CA THR A 224 -26.09 -35.56 -23.97
C THR A 224 -24.85 -36.25 -23.44
N THR A 225 -23.89 -35.52 -22.87
CA THR A 225 -22.74 -36.12 -22.21
C THR A 225 -23.16 -36.76 -20.88
N PRO A 226 -22.99 -38.09 -20.71
CA PRO A 226 -23.33 -38.78 -19.47
C PRO A 226 -22.60 -38.17 -18.28
N TRP A 227 -23.29 -38.05 -17.14
CA TRP A 227 -22.77 -37.37 -15.95
C TRP A 227 -21.39 -37.88 -15.49
N LEU A 228 -21.22 -39.21 -15.44
CA LEU A 228 -19.99 -39.85 -14.96
C LEU A 228 -18.79 -39.74 -15.92
N GLN A 229 -19.01 -39.27 -17.15
CA GLN A 229 -17.95 -39.12 -18.16
C GLN A 229 -17.44 -37.68 -18.26
N ARG A 230 -18.01 -36.75 -17.49
CA ARG A 230 -17.69 -35.33 -17.62
C ARG A 230 -16.34 -35.02 -16.96
N ARG A 231 -15.54 -34.23 -17.67
CA ARG A 231 -14.38 -33.51 -17.13
C ARG A 231 -14.74 -32.04 -17.03
N ASP A 232 -15.65 -31.74 -16.13
CA ASP A 232 -16.22 -30.39 -15.98
C ASP A 232 -15.30 -29.49 -15.15
N ALA A 233 -14.70 -28.49 -15.79
CA ALA A 233 -13.75 -27.59 -15.15
C ALA A 233 -14.40 -26.71 -14.07
N VAL A 234 -15.68 -26.33 -14.24
CA VAL A 234 -16.41 -25.52 -13.24
C VAL A 234 -16.74 -26.35 -12.00
N GLN A 235 -17.10 -27.62 -12.17
CA GLN A 235 -17.27 -28.51 -11.00
C GLN A 235 -15.96 -28.73 -10.25
N GLY A 236 -14.84 -28.89 -10.97
CA GLY A 236 -13.51 -28.95 -10.35
C GLY A 236 -13.19 -27.68 -9.57
N PHE A 237 -13.41 -26.52 -10.18
CA PHE A 237 -13.24 -25.21 -9.56
C PHE A 237 -14.08 -25.05 -8.29
N ALA A 238 -15.37 -25.37 -8.33
CA ALA A 238 -16.26 -25.22 -7.18
C ALA A 238 -15.78 -26.02 -5.96
N GLN A 239 -15.26 -27.24 -6.17
CA GLN A 239 -14.69 -28.04 -5.08
C GLN A 239 -13.37 -27.47 -4.57
N ILE A 240 -12.52 -26.97 -5.47
CA ILE A 240 -11.27 -26.32 -5.12
C ILE A 240 -11.51 -25.05 -4.29
N VAL A 241 -12.56 -24.26 -4.59
CA VAL A 241 -12.94 -23.08 -3.80
C VAL A 241 -13.54 -23.46 -2.45
N ALA A 242 -14.33 -24.53 -2.38
CA ALA A 242 -14.82 -25.05 -1.10
C ALA A 242 -13.66 -25.51 -0.21
N ALA A 243 -12.68 -26.22 -0.79
CA ALA A 243 -11.45 -26.63 -0.11
C ALA A 243 -10.60 -25.43 0.34
N PHE A 244 -10.49 -24.39 -0.50
CA PHE A 244 -9.84 -23.13 -0.15
C PHE A 244 -10.46 -22.53 1.12
N LYS A 245 -11.79 -22.36 1.14
CA LYS A 245 -12.47 -21.80 2.32
C LYS A 245 -12.19 -22.63 3.57
N ALA A 246 -12.34 -23.95 3.49
CA ALA A 246 -12.11 -24.83 4.63
C ALA A 246 -10.67 -24.74 5.17
N LEU A 247 -9.69 -24.56 4.29
CA LEU A 247 -8.31 -24.31 4.67
C LEU A 247 -8.16 -22.96 5.39
N ILE A 248 -8.73 -21.88 4.84
CA ILE A 248 -8.67 -20.54 5.46
C ILE A 248 -9.34 -20.51 6.84
N ASP A 249 -10.47 -21.21 7.01
CA ASP A 249 -11.19 -21.29 8.29
C ASP A 249 -10.30 -21.87 9.42
N GLY A 250 -9.26 -22.65 9.10
CA GLY A 250 -8.27 -23.16 10.05
C GLY A 250 -7.18 -22.17 10.47
N HIS A 251 -7.09 -21.00 9.82
CA HIS A 251 -5.99 -20.04 9.96
C HIS A 251 -6.45 -18.57 10.15
N LEU A 252 -7.69 -18.33 10.56
CA LEU A 252 -8.30 -16.99 10.60
C LEU A 252 -7.50 -15.92 11.37
N ASP A 253 -6.75 -16.31 12.41
CA ASP A 253 -5.93 -15.39 13.21
C ASP A 253 -4.54 -15.10 12.59
N GLN A 254 -4.13 -15.87 11.59
CA GLN A 254 -2.76 -15.87 11.06
C GLN A 254 -2.69 -15.46 9.59
N LEU A 255 -3.79 -15.57 8.87
CA LEU A 255 -3.82 -15.41 7.43
C LEU A 255 -5.22 -15.02 6.95
N THR A 256 -5.26 -14.26 5.87
CA THR A 256 -6.47 -14.05 5.06
C THR A 256 -6.20 -14.51 3.63
N GLY A 257 -7.26 -14.83 2.90
CA GLY A 257 -7.12 -15.21 1.51
C GLY A 257 -8.37 -14.88 0.69
N THR A 258 -8.20 -14.77 -0.62
CA THR A 258 -9.28 -14.41 -1.54
C THR A 258 -9.10 -15.08 -2.90
N VAL A 259 -10.22 -15.53 -3.49
CA VAL A 259 -10.29 -15.85 -4.92
C VAL A 259 -11.02 -14.71 -5.61
N GLY A 260 -10.25 -13.75 -6.13
CA GLY A 260 -10.78 -12.47 -6.63
C GLY A 260 -11.04 -12.42 -8.14
N TYR A 261 -10.54 -13.40 -8.89
CA TYR A 261 -10.66 -13.45 -10.34
C TYR A 261 -11.02 -14.87 -10.79
N VAL A 262 -12.02 -14.98 -11.66
CA VAL A 262 -12.45 -16.24 -12.28
C VAL A 262 -12.85 -15.99 -13.72
N ARG A 263 -12.30 -16.76 -14.64
CA ARG A 263 -12.66 -16.78 -16.06
C ARG A 263 -13.00 -18.19 -16.49
N VAL A 264 -14.22 -18.37 -16.99
CA VAL A 264 -14.75 -19.64 -17.47
C VAL A 264 -14.73 -19.65 -19.00
N TYR A 265 -14.43 -20.80 -19.60
CA TYR A 265 -14.53 -21.01 -21.04
C TYR A 265 -15.20 -22.36 -21.36
N PRO A 266 -16.14 -22.43 -22.34
CA PRO A 266 -16.60 -21.35 -23.20
C PRO A 266 -17.67 -20.43 -22.56
N ASN A 267 -18.00 -20.64 -21.29
CA ASN A 267 -19.00 -19.86 -20.55
C ASN A 267 -20.39 -19.82 -21.22
N ALA A 268 -20.80 -20.96 -21.79
CA ALA A 268 -22.09 -21.13 -22.45
C ALA A 268 -22.99 -22.07 -21.64
N VAL A 269 -24.26 -21.70 -21.49
CA VAL A 269 -25.24 -22.39 -20.61
C VAL A 269 -25.49 -23.86 -20.96
N ASN A 270 -25.25 -24.25 -22.22
CA ASN A 270 -25.50 -25.59 -22.75
C ASN A 270 -24.21 -26.37 -23.07
N ILE A 271 -23.05 -25.89 -22.63
CA ILE A 271 -21.75 -26.54 -22.85
C ILE A 271 -21.07 -26.79 -21.50
N ILE A 272 -20.61 -28.01 -21.28
CA ILE A 272 -19.74 -28.34 -20.15
C ILE A 272 -18.46 -27.51 -20.28
N PRO A 273 -18.06 -26.71 -19.27
CA PRO A 273 -16.87 -25.87 -19.40
C PRO A 273 -15.59 -26.68 -19.50
N SER A 274 -14.77 -26.40 -20.51
CA SER A 274 -13.46 -27.03 -20.67
C SER A 274 -12.38 -26.36 -19.83
N THR A 275 -12.53 -25.08 -19.49
CA THR A 275 -11.44 -24.36 -18.83
C THR A 275 -11.98 -23.42 -17.78
N VAL A 276 -11.33 -23.41 -16.62
CA VAL A 276 -11.48 -22.36 -15.62
C VAL A 276 -10.09 -21.84 -15.27
N GLU A 277 -9.90 -20.54 -15.39
CA GLU A 277 -8.73 -19.84 -14.90
C GLU A 277 -9.15 -18.99 -13.71
N PHE A 278 -8.40 -19.04 -12.62
CA PHE A 278 -8.66 -18.21 -11.46
C PHE A 278 -7.36 -17.78 -10.77
N ILE A 279 -7.44 -16.71 -9.99
CA ILE A 279 -6.34 -16.23 -9.15
C ILE A 279 -6.75 -16.36 -7.69
N VAL A 280 -5.91 -17.02 -6.92
CA VAL A 280 -6.02 -17.13 -5.47
C VAL A 280 -4.87 -16.33 -4.82
N GLU A 281 -5.20 -15.58 -3.79
CA GLU A 281 -4.28 -14.78 -3.00
C GLU A 281 -4.32 -15.20 -1.53
N TRP A 282 -3.16 -15.19 -0.88
CA TRP A 282 -3.04 -15.24 0.57
C TRP A 282 -2.21 -14.06 1.06
N ARG A 283 -2.55 -13.56 2.25
CA ARG A 283 -1.71 -12.62 3.00
C ARG A 283 -1.45 -13.17 4.39
N SER A 284 -0.25 -12.93 4.90
CA SER A 284 0.07 -13.25 6.29
C SER A 284 1.27 -12.42 6.77
N PRO A 285 1.32 -12.05 8.06
CA PRO A 285 2.53 -11.51 8.67
C PRO A 285 3.67 -12.51 8.86
N ASP A 286 3.38 -13.81 8.75
CA ASP A 286 4.33 -14.91 8.92
C ASP A 286 4.59 -15.60 7.57
N GLN A 287 5.84 -15.51 7.11
CA GLN A 287 6.28 -16.15 5.87
C GLN A 287 6.13 -17.68 5.92
N THR A 288 6.32 -18.29 7.09
CA THR A 288 6.24 -19.74 7.27
C THR A 288 4.81 -20.20 7.07
N VAL A 289 3.84 -19.51 7.69
CA VAL A 289 2.41 -19.77 7.51
C VAL A 289 2.01 -19.56 6.05
N LEU A 290 2.44 -18.44 5.46
CA LEU A 290 2.12 -18.10 4.06
C LEU A 290 2.58 -19.19 3.09
N THR A 291 3.84 -19.63 3.22
CA THR A 291 4.39 -20.71 2.39
C THR A 291 3.65 -22.03 2.65
N ALA A 292 3.49 -22.42 3.91
CA ALA A 292 2.86 -23.70 4.27
C ALA A 292 1.43 -23.81 3.73
N VAL A 293 0.58 -22.81 3.99
CA VAL A 293 -0.82 -22.81 3.55
C VAL A 293 -0.93 -22.79 2.01
N SER A 294 -0.08 -22.01 1.33
CA SER A 294 -0.13 -21.92 -0.14
C SER A 294 0.31 -23.21 -0.85
N GLU A 295 1.25 -23.96 -0.28
CA GLU A 295 1.67 -25.27 -0.80
C GLU A 295 0.69 -26.38 -0.41
N GLU A 296 0.17 -26.38 0.82
CA GLU A 296 -0.89 -27.31 1.24
C GLU A 296 -2.12 -27.20 0.34
N TYR A 297 -2.55 -25.96 0.05
CA TYR A 297 -3.62 -25.72 -0.90
C TYR A 297 -3.31 -26.30 -2.29
N TRP A 298 -2.08 -26.13 -2.77
CA TRP A 298 -1.69 -26.65 -4.08
C TRP A 298 -1.71 -28.18 -4.11
N ASP A 299 -1.26 -28.85 -3.05
CA ASP A 299 -1.34 -30.30 -2.93
C ASP A 299 -2.80 -30.78 -2.96
N MET A 300 -3.71 -30.11 -2.24
CA MET A 300 -5.15 -30.40 -2.30
C MET A 300 -5.72 -30.23 -3.71
N VAL A 301 -5.33 -29.15 -4.41
CA VAL A 301 -5.75 -28.88 -5.79
C VAL A 301 -5.30 -30.00 -6.73
N GLN A 302 -4.04 -30.45 -6.63
CA GLN A 302 -3.52 -31.54 -7.44
C GLN A 302 -4.27 -32.86 -7.18
N GLN A 303 -4.54 -33.18 -5.91
CA GLN A 303 -5.31 -34.38 -5.55
C GLN A 303 -6.72 -34.36 -6.14
N LEU A 304 -7.43 -33.22 -6.04
CA LEU A 304 -8.75 -33.04 -6.63
C LEU A 304 -8.72 -33.15 -8.17
N GLY A 305 -7.70 -32.60 -8.82
CA GLY A 305 -7.49 -32.73 -10.26
C GLY A 305 -7.35 -34.19 -10.69
N ASN A 306 -6.50 -34.95 -9.99
CA ASN A 306 -6.28 -36.38 -10.26
C ASN A 306 -7.54 -37.22 -10.07
N GLN A 307 -8.31 -36.99 -9.00
CA GLN A 307 -9.56 -37.72 -8.72
C GLN A 307 -10.63 -37.48 -9.81
N ARG A 308 -10.60 -36.32 -10.46
CA ARG A 308 -11.59 -35.92 -11.48
C ARG A 308 -11.11 -36.08 -12.92
N GLY A 309 -9.86 -36.49 -13.14
CA GLY A 309 -9.27 -36.52 -14.48
C GLY A 309 -9.16 -35.14 -15.14
N LEU A 310 -8.94 -34.09 -14.34
CA LEU A 310 -8.72 -32.72 -14.80
C LEU A 310 -7.21 -32.42 -14.82
N GLY A 311 -6.72 -31.79 -15.90
CA GLY A 311 -5.38 -31.24 -15.92
C GLY A 311 -5.36 -29.91 -15.17
N ILE A 312 -4.44 -29.70 -14.23
CA ILE A 312 -4.37 -28.44 -13.49
C ILE A 312 -2.93 -27.94 -13.48
N THR A 313 -2.75 -26.65 -13.80
CA THR A 313 -1.44 -25.99 -13.77
C THR A 313 -1.45 -24.79 -12.84
N ARG A 314 -0.33 -24.57 -12.14
CA ARG A 314 -0.07 -23.41 -11.27
C ARG A 314 1.04 -22.55 -11.85
N GLN A 315 0.84 -21.25 -11.80
CA GLN A 315 1.89 -20.24 -11.94
C GLN A 315 1.87 -19.36 -10.69
N VAL A 316 3.02 -19.26 -10.00
CA VAL A 316 3.21 -18.26 -8.93
C VAL A 316 3.45 -16.92 -9.61
N ILE A 317 2.49 -15.99 -9.49
CA ILE A 317 2.56 -14.68 -10.15
C ILE A 317 3.03 -13.57 -9.20
N LEU A 318 2.96 -13.81 -7.89
CA LEU A 318 3.54 -12.94 -6.86
C LEU A 318 3.96 -13.80 -5.67
N ASN A 319 5.17 -13.54 -5.16
CA ASN A 319 5.65 -14.07 -3.89
C ASN A 319 6.47 -12.99 -3.19
N GLN A 320 5.79 -12.23 -2.34
CA GLN A 320 6.36 -11.11 -1.60
C GLN A 320 6.39 -11.46 -0.12
N ALA A 321 7.59 -11.41 0.46
CA ALA A 321 7.75 -11.65 1.89
C ALA A 321 7.18 -10.51 2.75
N PRO A 322 6.71 -10.80 3.98
CA PRO A 322 6.34 -9.78 4.95
C PRO A 322 7.50 -8.80 5.17
N SER A 323 7.18 -7.52 5.33
CA SER A 323 8.17 -6.45 5.50
C SER A 323 8.13 -5.95 6.95
N PRO A 324 9.09 -6.35 7.82
CA PRO A 324 9.12 -5.87 9.19
C PRO A 324 9.50 -4.38 9.24
N MET A 325 8.82 -3.63 10.11
CA MET A 325 9.19 -2.25 10.41
C MET A 325 10.40 -2.23 11.35
N ASP A 326 11.20 -1.17 11.30
CA ASP A 326 12.38 -0.99 12.14
C ASP A 326 12.01 -0.91 13.63
N ALA A 327 12.64 -1.75 14.45
CA ALA A 327 12.33 -1.86 15.88
C ALA A 327 12.66 -0.60 16.69
N THR A 328 13.59 0.23 16.23
CA THR A 328 13.92 1.51 16.90
C THR A 328 12.84 2.55 16.60
N THR A 329 12.41 2.62 15.35
CA THR A 329 11.31 3.45 14.88
C THR A 329 10.01 3.09 15.58
N GLN A 330 9.68 1.80 15.68
CA GLN A 330 8.51 1.32 16.41
C GLN A 330 8.53 1.75 17.89
N ARG A 331 9.64 1.52 18.60
CA ARG A 331 9.77 1.93 20.00
C ARG A 331 9.62 3.43 20.20
N LEU A 332 10.18 4.22 19.28
CA LEU A 332 10.06 5.67 19.37
C LEU A 332 8.61 6.13 19.13
N LEU A 333 7.89 5.56 18.15
CA LEU A 333 6.46 5.82 17.96
C LEU A 333 5.65 5.43 19.20
N GLN A 334 5.93 4.27 19.80
CA GLN A 334 5.27 3.84 21.03
C GLN A 334 5.50 4.84 22.17
N GLN A 335 6.70 5.36 22.32
CA GLN A 335 7.02 6.40 23.31
C GLN A 335 6.25 7.70 23.05
N MET A 336 6.13 8.12 21.79
CA MET A 336 5.40 9.35 21.45
C MET A 336 3.89 9.18 21.69
N ILE A 337 3.32 8.02 21.38
CA ILE A 337 1.92 7.70 21.74
C ILE A 337 1.73 7.71 23.26
N ALA A 338 2.63 7.09 24.01
CA ALA A 338 2.56 7.07 25.48
C ALA A 338 2.65 8.47 26.10
N SER A 339 3.41 9.39 25.47
CA SER A 339 3.52 10.78 25.92
C SER A 339 2.21 11.57 25.83
N GLU A 340 1.26 11.08 25.03
CA GLU A 340 -0.10 11.62 24.90
C GLU A 340 -1.08 10.98 25.90
N GLY A 341 -0.60 10.16 26.84
CA GLY A 341 -1.41 9.49 27.85
C GLY A 341 -2.18 8.27 27.34
N LEU A 342 -1.77 7.72 26.19
CA LEU A 342 -2.40 6.56 25.56
C LEU A 342 -1.57 5.30 25.78
N GLU A 343 -2.23 4.14 25.84
CA GLU A 343 -1.54 2.85 25.83
C GLU A 343 -1.07 2.54 24.39
N PRO A 344 0.23 2.40 24.14
CA PRO A 344 0.70 2.10 22.79
C PRO A 344 0.38 0.66 22.42
N ILE A 345 -0.48 0.49 21.42
CA ILE A 345 -0.75 -0.81 20.81
C ILE A 345 0.02 -0.96 19.50
N ALA A 346 0.20 -2.21 19.07
CA ALA A 346 0.89 -2.53 17.84
C ALA A 346 0.05 -3.48 16.98
N LEU A 347 0.04 -3.25 15.66
CA LEU A 347 -0.75 -4.00 14.69
C LEU A 347 0.08 -4.32 13.44
N GLU A 348 -0.27 -5.37 12.72
CA GLU A 348 0.21 -5.61 11.36
C GLU A 348 -0.63 -4.82 10.35
N SER A 349 -0.01 -4.34 9.27
CA SER A 349 -0.74 -3.86 8.10
C SER A 349 -1.05 -5.02 7.15
N TRP A 350 -2.34 -5.21 6.86
CA TRP A 350 -2.83 -6.18 5.88
C TRP A 350 -2.93 -5.60 4.47
N ALA A 351 -2.77 -4.29 4.33
CA ALA A 351 -2.67 -3.59 3.05
C ALA A 351 -1.20 -3.48 2.61
N GLY A 352 -0.98 -3.30 1.31
CA GLY A 352 0.33 -2.91 0.80
C GLY A 352 0.54 -1.41 1.05
N HIS A 353 1.79 -1.00 1.25
CA HIS A 353 2.17 0.41 1.31
C HIS A 353 3.58 0.57 0.76
N ASP A 354 3.92 1.79 0.37
CA ASP A 354 5.27 2.14 -0.06
C ASP A 354 6.34 1.85 1.01
N ALA A 355 6.00 1.99 2.30
CA ALA A 355 6.88 1.62 3.41
C ALA A 355 7.45 0.20 3.30
N ALA A 356 6.74 -0.75 2.66
CA ALA A 356 7.23 -2.12 2.49
C ALA A 356 8.52 -2.18 1.67
N HIS A 357 8.67 -1.26 0.70
CA HIS A 357 9.82 -1.19 -0.20
C HIS A 357 10.96 -0.39 0.44
N LEU A 358 10.64 0.74 1.10
CA LEU A 358 11.64 1.54 1.79
C LEU A 358 12.28 0.80 2.98
N ALA A 359 11.52 -0.04 3.70
CA ALA A 359 12.02 -0.88 4.79
C ALA A 359 13.14 -1.84 4.38
N ARG A 360 13.30 -2.13 3.08
CA ARG A 360 14.41 -2.97 2.58
C ARG A 360 15.75 -2.24 2.49
N LYS A 361 15.74 -0.90 2.54
CA LYS A 361 16.90 -0.05 2.27
C LYS A 361 17.22 0.88 3.43
N VAL A 362 16.21 1.35 4.16
CA VAL A 362 16.35 2.29 5.28
C VAL A 362 15.45 1.93 6.45
N PRO A 363 15.82 2.29 7.70
CA PRO A 363 14.93 2.21 8.85
C PRO A 363 13.57 2.84 8.54
N THR A 364 12.51 2.04 8.63
CA THR A 364 11.17 2.46 8.22
C THR A 364 10.15 2.07 9.29
N GLY A 365 9.19 2.94 9.56
CA GLY A 365 8.05 2.61 10.42
C GLY A 365 6.74 3.17 9.88
N MET A 366 5.63 2.76 10.47
CA MET A 366 4.34 3.36 10.17
C MET A 366 3.53 3.64 11.44
N LEU A 367 2.70 4.67 11.35
CA LEU A 367 1.74 5.06 12.38
C LEU A 367 0.34 4.91 11.79
N PHE A 368 -0.47 4.02 12.36
CA PHE A 368 -1.87 3.90 12.00
C PHE A 368 -2.74 4.89 12.76
N ILE A 369 -3.69 5.47 12.04
CA ILE A 369 -4.76 6.32 12.53
C ILE A 369 -6.08 5.56 12.36
N ARG A 370 -6.94 5.60 13.38
CA ARG A 370 -8.25 4.94 13.36
C ARG A 370 -9.11 5.47 12.21
N SER A 371 -9.65 4.55 11.43
CA SER A 371 -10.70 4.85 10.43
C SER A 371 -12.05 4.33 10.91
N ASN A 372 -13.10 4.62 10.15
CA ASN A 372 -14.41 4.03 10.38
C ASN A 372 -14.52 2.53 10.03
N GLY A 373 -13.42 1.91 9.56
CA GLY A 373 -13.32 0.51 9.14
C GLY A 373 -13.56 0.26 7.65
N LYS A 374 -13.68 1.34 6.86
CA LYS A 374 -13.83 1.30 5.41
C LYS A 374 -12.66 2.01 4.74
N SER A 375 -12.26 1.52 3.57
CA SER A 375 -11.31 2.15 2.68
C SER A 375 -11.59 1.73 1.24
N HIS A 376 -10.92 2.34 0.26
CA HIS A 376 -11.16 2.14 -1.18
C HIS A 376 -12.63 2.34 -1.59
N CYS A 377 -13.33 3.22 -0.89
CA CYS A 377 -14.71 3.58 -1.19
C CYS A 377 -15.04 4.99 -0.69
N SER A 378 -16.09 5.59 -1.24
CA SER A 378 -16.55 6.94 -0.91
C SER A 378 -16.98 7.12 0.55
N ASP A 379 -17.27 6.03 1.25
CA ASP A 379 -17.70 6.01 2.65
C ASP A 379 -16.51 6.00 3.64
N GLU A 380 -15.27 5.98 3.15
CA GLU A 380 -14.08 6.09 4.01
C GLU A 380 -14.13 7.37 4.84
N ASP A 381 -13.93 7.23 6.15
CA ASP A 381 -13.90 8.37 7.04
C ASP A 381 -12.94 8.16 8.22
N CYS A 382 -12.45 9.28 8.74
CA CYS A 382 -11.50 9.34 9.85
C CYS A 382 -11.84 10.54 10.74
N ASP A 383 -11.93 10.31 12.05
CA ASP A 383 -12.30 11.35 13.00
C ASP A 383 -11.20 12.43 13.08
N ALA A 384 -11.61 13.70 12.98
CA ALA A 384 -10.68 14.83 13.03
C ALA A 384 -9.79 14.84 14.29
N GLN A 385 -10.32 14.38 15.43
CA GLN A 385 -9.56 14.29 16.68
C GLN A 385 -8.41 13.27 16.59
N ASP A 386 -8.63 12.15 15.91
CA ASP A 386 -7.62 11.10 15.73
C ASP A 386 -6.55 11.55 14.74
N ILE A 387 -6.94 12.26 13.68
CA ILE A 387 -6.02 12.90 12.72
C ILE A 387 -5.09 13.90 13.42
N VAL A 388 -5.68 14.80 14.21
CA VAL A 388 -4.95 15.85 14.96
C VAL A 388 -4.00 15.22 15.98
N LEU A 389 -4.46 14.21 16.72
CA LEU A 389 -3.64 13.45 17.65
C LEU A 389 -2.48 12.75 16.93
N GLY A 390 -2.74 12.05 15.82
CA GLY A 390 -1.72 11.40 15.01
C GLY A 390 -0.67 12.38 14.48
N SER A 391 -1.09 13.58 14.06
CA SER A 391 -0.18 14.62 13.55
C SER A 391 0.71 15.17 14.67
N ARG A 392 0.16 15.31 15.88
CA ARG A 392 0.92 15.70 17.08
C ARG A 392 1.97 14.66 17.44
N VAL A 393 1.59 13.38 17.46
CA VAL A 393 2.51 12.24 17.68
C VAL A 393 3.61 12.22 16.61
N LEU A 394 3.27 12.39 15.34
CA LEU A 394 4.24 12.45 14.24
C LEU A 394 5.21 13.62 14.40
N THR A 395 4.72 14.80 14.78
CA THR A 395 5.56 15.99 15.01
C THR A 395 6.57 15.74 16.14
N ALA A 396 6.12 15.17 17.25
CA ALA A 396 6.98 14.81 18.38
C ALA A 396 8.00 13.72 17.99
N PHE A 397 7.54 12.71 17.23
CA PHE A 397 8.38 11.66 16.68
C PHE A 397 9.51 12.22 15.83
N LEU A 398 9.22 13.07 14.83
CA LEU A 398 10.24 13.63 13.94
C LEU A 398 11.30 14.41 14.70
N ARG A 399 10.88 15.21 15.69
CA ARG A 399 11.81 15.95 16.56
C ARG A 399 12.72 15.02 17.36
N GLN A 400 12.15 13.99 17.98
CA GLN A 400 12.93 13.07 18.81
C GLN A 400 13.83 12.15 17.96
N TRP A 401 13.36 11.78 16.77
CA TRP A 401 14.07 10.92 15.85
C TRP A 401 15.34 11.60 15.31
N ASP A 402 15.21 12.86 14.90
CA ASP A 402 16.34 13.72 14.50
C ASP A 402 17.44 13.77 15.58
N GLN A 403 17.05 13.82 16.86
CA GLN A 403 17.99 13.85 17.98
C GLN A 403 18.64 12.49 18.27
N MET A 404 17.95 11.38 18.03
CA MET A 404 18.43 10.03 18.35
C MET A 404 19.51 9.53 17.39
N VAL A 405 19.41 9.86 16.10
CA VAL A 405 20.36 9.40 15.07
C VAL A 405 21.78 9.95 15.31
N LEU A 406 21.92 10.96 16.17
CA LEU A 406 23.20 11.55 16.60
C LEU A 406 24.01 10.67 17.59
N GLY A 407 23.49 9.52 18.04
CA GLY A 407 24.11 8.76 19.13
C GLY A 407 24.12 9.50 20.48
N ARG A 408 23.41 10.63 20.58
CA ARG A 408 23.17 11.32 21.85
C ARG A 408 22.04 10.58 22.56
N ARG A 409 22.39 9.77 23.55
CA ARG A 409 21.41 9.23 24.50
C ARG A 409 20.58 10.39 25.05
N PRO A 410 19.24 10.27 25.12
CA PRO A 410 18.43 11.30 25.77
C PRO A 410 18.94 11.48 27.20
N SER A 411 19.16 12.74 27.59
CA SER A 411 19.41 13.09 28.99
C SER A 411 18.17 12.72 29.79
N CYS A 412 18.34 11.79 30.73
CA CYS A 412 17.32 11.35 31.69
C CYS A 412 16.67 12.50 32.45
#